data_AF-A0A5C8EW01-F1
#
_entry.id   AF-A0A5C8EW01-F1
#
_cell.length_a   1.000
_cell.length_b   1.000
_cell.length_c   1.000
_cell.angle_alpha   90.00
_cell.angle_beta   90.00
_cell.angle_gamma   90.00
#
_symmetry.space_group_name_H-M   'P 1'
#
loop_
_entity.id
_entity.type
_entity.pdbx_description
1 polymer ?
#
loop_
_entity_poly.entity_id
_entity_poly.type
_entity_poly.pdbx_seq_one_letter_code
_entity_poly.pdbx_strand_id
1 'polypeptide(L)'
;MKIYTLLLLTLFVISSCTTPPKKDINNEEAQMWIEESKNKIVIDNFQNTYRFDKNSNIDIIIYSYSNPTKYNLLKMSEKNKAVYYTKTKRQSFILGSLPAFNLYNLLETKKVYDPMYLTVDFNYSRNFKNNTIYRFKGFVIESGNLYIANNYNKYYIEKLENWLNKNGYGKDLYWKPYNSANWNEYPIPTEDDIDWDNVFLLGKLEK
;
A
#
# COMPACT_ATOMS: atom_id res chain seq x y z
N MET A 1 5.14 -51.31 -12.26
CA MET A 1 4.62 -50.26 -11.36
C MET A 1 5.70 -49.17 -11.25
N LYS A 2 5.49 -47.99 -11.86
CA LYS A 2 6.21 -46.70 -11.64
C LYS A 2 6.00 -45.77 -12.86
N ILE A 3 4.76 -45.32 -13.07
CA ILE A 3 4.43 -44.22 -14.00
C ILE A 3 3.76 -43.05 -13.25
N TYR A 4 3.60 -43.17 -11.92
CA TYR A 4 2.86 -42.18 -11.13
C TYR A 4 3.71 -41.02 -10.57
N THR A 5 5.01 -40.98 -10.79
CA THR A 5 5.88 -39.96 -10.17
C THR A 5 6.10 -38.70 -11.02
N LEU A 6 5.67 -38.67 -12.29
CA LEU A 6 5.91 -37.50 -13.16
C LEU A 6 4.72 -36.53 -13.27
N LEU A 7 3.54 -36.91 -12.77
CA LEU A 7 2.31 -36.10 -12.93
C LEU A 7 2.03 -35.12 -11.77
N LEU A 8 2.85 -35.14 -10.72
CA LEU A 8 2.68 -34.28 -9.54
C LEU A 8 3.51 -33.00 -9.58
N LEU A 9 4.38 -32.81 -10.58
CA LEU A 9 5.21 -31.61 -10.74
C LEU A 9 4.58 -30.54 -11.65
N THR A 10 3.42 -30.80 -12.25
CA THR A 10 2.70 -29.84 -13.10
C THR A 10 1.48 -29.20 -12.41
N LEU A 11 1.24 -29.53 -11.14
CA LEU A 11 0.20 -28.88 -10.34
C LEU A 11 0.75 -27.61 -9.71
N PHE A 12 0.08 -26.49 -9.99
CA PHE A 12 0.33 -25.15 -9.45
C PHE A 12 1.37 -24.28 -10.17
N VAL A 13 1.26 -24.18 -11.49
CA VAL A 13 1.37 -22.83 -12.08
C VAL A 13 0.06 -22.09 -11.71
N ILE A 14 -0.05 -21.69 -10.44
CA ILE A 14 -1.04 -20.69 -10.05
C ILE A 14 -0.60 -19.44 -10.81
N SER A 15 -1.27 -19.16 -11.92
CA SER A 15 -1.37 -17.79 -12.40
C SER A 15 -1.87 -17.00 -11.20
N SER A 16 -0.94 -16.32 -10.50
CA SER A 16 -1.21 -15.60 -9.27
C SER A 16 -2.02 -14.35 -9.61
N CYS A 17 -3.26 -14.55 -10.03
CA CYS A 17 -4.31 -13.57 -9.93
C CYS A 17 -4.51 -13.35 -8.45
N THR A 18 -3.91 -12.29 -7.91
CA THR A 18 -4.18 -11.82 -6.57
C THR A 18 -5.68 -11.53 -6.47
N THR A 19 -6.41 -12.44 -5.83
CA THR A 19 -7.84 -12.29 -5.57
C THR A 19 -8.06 -10.96 -4.82
N PRO A 20 -9.06 -10.15 -5.23
CA PRO A 20 -9.43 -8.97 -4.46
C PRO A 20 -9.65 -9.30 -2.99
N PRO A 21 -9.24 -8.41 -2.06
CA PRO A 21 -9.53 -8.60 -0.66
C PRO A 21 -11.05 -8.65 -0.46
N LYS A 22 -11.50 -9.56 0.41
CA LYS A 22 -12.93 -9.79 0.64
C LYS A 22 -13.48 -8.58 1.40
N LYS A 23 -14.44 -7.89 0.79
CA LYS A 23 -15.12 -6.73 1.38
C LYS A 23 -16.03 -7.18 2.53
N ASP A 24 -15.97 -6.48 3.65
CA ASP A 24 -16.81 -6.71 4.82
C ASP A 24 -17.38 -5.38 5.34
N ILE A 25 -18.44 -4.90 4.67
CA ILE A 25 -19.06 -3.59 4.94
C ILE A 25 -20.58 -3.65 5.14
N ASN A 26 -21.14 -4.87 5.27
CA ASN A 26 -22.58 -5.08 5.47
C ASN A 26 -22.95 -5.15 6.96
N ASN A 27 -22.08 -4.63 7.84
CA ASN A 27 -22.25 -4.59 9.29
C ASN A 27 -22.58 -3.16 9.76
N GLU A 28 -23.07 -3.04 10.99
CA GLU A 28 -23.51 -1.77 11.59
C GLU A 28 -22.39 -0.72 11.62
N GLU A 29 -21.18 -1.12 12.00
CA GLU A 29 -20.01 -0.23 12.11
C GLU A 29 -19.68 0.41 10.75
N ALA A 30 -19.72 -0.38 9.68
CA ALA A 30 -19.50 0.12 8.33
C ALA A 30 -20.60 1.09 7.89
N GLN A 31 -21.86 0.84 8.25
CA GLN A 31 -22.95 1.77 7.95
C GLN A 31 -22.78 3.09 8.70
N MET A 32 -22.40 3.04 9.98
CA MET A 32 -22.10 4.25 10.76
C MET A 32 -20.97 5.07 10.14
N TRP A 33 -19.87 4.40 9.78
CA TRP A 33 -18.76 5.03 9.09
C TRP A 33 -19.18 5.66 7.76
N ILE A 34 -20.01 4.95 6.97
CA ILE A 34 -20.47 5.44 5.68
C ILE A 34 -21.35 6.68 5.85
N GLU A 35 -22.27 6.67 6.80
CA GLU A 35 -23.11 7.85 7.09
C GLU A 35 -22.28 9.04 7.56
N GLU A 36 -21.24 8.79 8.35
CA GLU A 36 -20.37 9.84 8.86
C GLU A 36 -19.41 10.40 7.79
N SER A 37 -19.02 9.64 6.78
CA SER A 37 -17.98 10.08 5.83
C SER A 37 -18.48 10.36 4.42
N LYS A 38 -19.63 9.82 3.99
CA LYS A 38 -20.11 9.96 2.61
C LYS A 38 -20.20 11.42 2.15
N ASN A 39 -19.72 11.66 0.94
CA ASN A 39 -19.70 12.98 0.29
C ASN A 39 -18.97 14.08 1.07
N LYS A 40 -18.10 13.72 2.03
CA LYS A 40 -17.29 14.69 2.77
C LYS A 40 -15.93 14.90 2.14
N ILE A 41 -15.30 16.00 2.50
CA ILE A 41 -13.94 16.37 2.08
C ILE A 41 -13.10 16.74 3.30
N VAL A 42 -11.82 16.42 3.23
CA VAL A 42 -10.80 16.87 4.19
C VAL A 42 -9.62 17.40 3.40
N ILE A 43 -9.09 18.55 3.80
CA ILE A 43 -7.87 19.12 3.25
C ILE A 43 -6.86 19.20 4.38
N ASP A 44 -5.69 18.59 4.19
CA ASP A 44 -4.62 18.62 5.19
C ASP A 44 -3.76 19.89 5.10
N ASN A 45 -2.85 20.04 6.07
CA ASN A 45 -1.92 21.18 6.13
C ASN A 45 -0.96 21.25 4.92
N PHE A 46 -0.84 20.18 4.14
CA PHE A 46 -0.02 20.09 2.92
C PHE A 46 -0.87 20.29 1.66
N GLN A 47 -2.14 20.69 1.79
CA GLN A 47 -3.09 20.85 0.70
C GLN A 47 -3.42 19.54 -0.05
N ASN A 48 -3.18 18.39 0.58
CA ASN A 48 -3.70 17.12 0.08
C ASN A 48 -5.19 17.06 0.37
N THR A 49 -5.96 16.60 -0.61
CA THR A 49 -7.42 16.48 -0.52
C THR A 49 -7.82 15.02 -0.39
N TYR A 50 -8.70 14.73 0.56
CA TYR A 50 -9.30 13.43 0.81
C TYR A 50 -10.81 13.58 0.61
N ARG A 51 -11.30 13.09 -0.53
CA ARG A 51 -12.72 13.23 -0.91
C ARG A 51 -13.41 11.88 -0.84
N PHE A 52 -14.44 11.78 -0.01
CA PHE A 52 -15.27 10.60 0.13
C PHE A 52 -16.41 10.63 -0.89
N ASP A 53 -16.65 9.51 -1.58
CA ASP A 53 -17.82 9.35 -2.43
C ASP A 53 -19.07 8.95 -1.62
N LYS A 54 -20.20 8.75 -2.30
CA LYS A 54 -21.47 8.33 -1.68
C LYS A 54 -21.41 6.96 -0.98
N ASN A 55 -20.44 6.12 -1.32
CA ASN A 55 -20.19 4.81 -0.71
C ASN A 55 -19.01 4.87 0.27
N SER A 56 -18.53 6.07 0.58
CA SER A 56 -17.34 6.33 1.40
C SER A 56 -16.06 5.68 0.88
N ASN A 57 -15.92 5.49 -0.43
CA ASN A 57 -14.59 5.30 -1.03
C ASN A 57 -13.85 6.65 -1.04
N ILE A 58 -12.53 6.64 -0.96
CA ILE A 58 -11.71 7.85 -0.84
C ILE A 58 -10.92 8.08 -2.12
N ASP A 59 -11.07 9.26 -2.70
CA ASP A 59 -10.11 9.83 -3.66
C ASP A 59 -9.07 10.65 -2.88
N ILE A 60 -7.79 10.26 -2.96
CA ILE A 60 -6.68 11.02 -2.37
C ILE A 60 -5.98 11.79 -3.49
N ILE A 61 -5.96 13.12 -3.39
CA ILE A 61 -5.34 14.04 -4.33
C ILE A 61 -4.18 14.73 -3.61
N ILE A 62 -2.96 14.45 -4.05
CA ILE A 62 -1.74 15.02 -3.46
C ILE A 62 -1.37 16.30 -4.21
N TYR A 63 -1.03 17.39 -3.52
CA TYR A 63 -0.58 18.68 -4.11
C TYR A 63 -1.38 19.16 -5.34
N SER A 64 -2.71 18.99 -5.33
CA SER A 64 -3.59 19.34 -6.47
C SER A 64 -3.25 18.66 -7.80
N TYR A 65 -2.52 17.54 -7.78
CA TYR A 65 -2.29 16.74 -8.99
C TYR A 65 -3.60 16.22 -9.57
N SER A 66 -3.71 16.19 -10.90
CA SER A 66 -4.97 15.92 -11.59
C SER A 66 -5.53 14.51 -11.39
N ASN A 67 -4.68 13.55 -11.01
CA ASN A 67 -5.04 12.14 -10.93
C ASN A 67 -5.16 11.68 -9.48
N PRO A 68 -6.39 11.47 -8.96
CA PRO A 68 -6.58 10.95 -7.61
C PRO A 68 -6.15 9.49 -7.52
N THR A 69 -5.52 9.13 -6.40
CA THR A 69 -5.38 7.73 -6.02
C THR A 69 -6.67 7.26 -5.36
N LYS A 70 -7.32 6.27 -5.96
CA LYS A 70 -8.60 5.75 -5.47
C LYS A 70 -8.42 4.62 -4.47
N TYR A 71 -9.06 4.75 -3.32
CA TYR A 71 -9.08 3.77 -2.25
C TYR A 71 -10.53 3.32 -1.99
N ASN A 72 -10.75 2.02 -1.93
CA ASN A 72 -12.06 1.44 -1.64
C ASN A 72 -12.13 1.07 -0.16
N LEU A 73 -13.27 1.36 0.48
CA LEU A 73 -13.53 0.92 1.85
C LEU A 73 -13.55 -0.62 1.88
N LEU A 74 -12.72 -1.24 2.72
CA LEU A 74 -12.57 -2.69 2.79
C LEU A 74 -13.44 -3.29 3.89
N LYS A 75 -13.19 -2.85 5.12
CA LYS A 75 -13.77 -3.34 6.36
C LYS A 75 -13.60 -2.29 7.46
N MET A 76 -14.37 -2.44 8.52
CA MET A 76 -14.12 -1.77 9.78
C MET A 76 -13.21 -2.67 10.64
N SER A 77 -12.16 -2.11 11.21
CA SER A 77 -11.37 -2.78 12.25
C SER A 77 -12.02 -2.58 13.62
N GLU A 78 -12.58 -1.40 13.84
CA GLU A 78 -13.36 -0.98 15.00
C GLU A 78 -14.37 0.08 14.53
N LYS A 79 -15.33 0.44 15.38
CA LYS A 79 -16.39 1.43 15.07
C LYS A 79 -15.89 2.70 14.37
N ASN A 80 -14.74 3.23 14.78
CA ASN A 80 -14.17 4.46 14.24
C ASN A 80 -12.89 4.24 13.42
N LYS A 81 -12.50 3.00 13.12
CA LYS A 81 -11.26 2.65 12.41
C LYS A 81 -11.59 1.86 11.15
N ALA A 82 -11.36 2.45 9.98
CA ALA A 82 -11.67 1.85 8.70
C ALA A 82 -10.40 1.48 7.92
N VAL A 83 -10.39 0.27 7.37
CA VAL A 83 -9.35 -0.19 6.45
C VAL A 83 -9.81 0.08 5.02
N TYR A 84 -8.90 0.65 4.23
CA TYR A 84 -9.07 0.92 2.82
C TYR A 84 -8.04 0.19 1.99
N TYR A 85 -8.36 -0.09 0.73
CA TYR A 85 -7.43 -0.72 -0.19
C TYR A 85 -7.40 -0.09 -1.58
N THR A 86 -6.24 -0.16 -2.22
CA THR A 86 -6.05 0.16 -3.65
C THR A 86 -5.21 -0.89 -4.35
N LYS A 87 -5.26 -0.92 -5.68
CA LYS A 87 -4.49 -1.84 -6.53
C LYS A 87 -3.24 -1.14 -7.03
N THR A 88 -2.11 -1.82 -7.04
CA THR A 88 -0.87 -1.33 -7.69
C THR A 88 -0.06 -2.48 -8.27
N LYS A 89 0.95 -2.16 -9.06
CA LYS A 89 1.96 -3.13 -9.49
C LYS A 89 2.99 -3.34 -8.38
N ARG A 90 3.38 -4.59 -8.17
CA ARG A 90 4.39 -4.96 -7.17
C ARG A 90 5.67 -4.14 -7.32
N GLN A 91 6.14 -3.98 -8.55
CA GLN A 91 7.33 -3.16 -8.85
C GLN A 91 7.17 -1.72 -8.37
N SER A 92 6.06 -1.07 -8.74
CA SER A 92 5.77 0.31 -8.36
C SER A 92 5.65 0.49 -6.85
N PHE A 93 5.06 -0.49 -6.15
CA PHE A 93 5.01 -0.48 -4.69
C PHE A 93 6.41 -0.59 -4.06
N ILE A 94 7.22 -1.54 -4.52
CA ILE A 94 8.58 -1.74 -3.99
C ILE A 94 9.40 -0.48 -4.21
N LEU A 95 9.45 0.02 -5.44
CA LEU A 95 10.18 1.24 -5.76
C LEU A 95 9.72 2.42 -4.90
N GLY A 96 8.41 2.64 -4.75
CA GLY A 96 7.93 3.76 -3.97
C GLY A 96 8.00 3.57 -2.44
N SER A 97 8.31 2.38 -1.93
CA SER A 97 8.43 2.12 -0.48
C SER A 97 9.88 2.04 0.01
N LEU A 98 10.85 1.88 -0.90
CA LEU A 98 12.25 1.85 -0.52
C LEU A 98 12.71 3.23 0.01
N PRO A 99 13.47 3.30 1.11
CA PRO A 99 13.89 4.56 1.72
C PRO A 99 14.65 5.46 0.73
N ALA A 100 15.58 4.87 -0.02
CA ALA A 100 16.38 5.49 -1.07
C ALA A 100 15.55 6.06 -2.25
N PHE A 101 14.32 5.56 -2.42
CA PHE A 101 13.41 5.90 -3.51
C PHE A 101 12.14 6.58 -2.99
N ASN A 102 12.11 7.00 -1.72
CA ASN A 102 10.99 7.68 -1.08
C ASN A 102 10.88 9.15 -1.53
N LEU A 103 10.96 9.35 -2.85
CA LEU A 103 10.64 10.53 -3.62
C LEU A 103 9.25 10.33 -4.25
N TYR A 104 8.27 9.94 -3.43
CA TYR A 104 6.88 9.80 -3.86
C TYR A 104 6.24 11.13 -4.33
N ASN A 105 6.97 12.25 -4.28
CA ASN A 105 6.47 13.57 -4.70
C ASN A 105 7.13 14.18 -5.94
N LEU A 106 8.14 13.55 -6.55
CA LEU A 106 8.83 14.14 -7.72
C LEU A 106 8.70 13.36 -9.03
N LEU A 107 8.36 12.07 -8.97
CA LEU A 107 8.64 11.14 -10.07
C LEU A 107 7.43 10.64 -10.83
N GLU A 108 6.22 10.77 -10.27
CA GLU A 108 5.00 10.54 -11.08
C GLU A 108 4.75 11.69 -12.07
N THR A 109 5.33 12.89 -11.85
CA THR A 109 5.01 14.09 -12.63
C THR A 109 6.15 14.67 -13.44
N LYS A 110 7.39 14.28 -13.17
CA LYS A 110 8.51 14.63 -14.02
C LYS A 110 9.13 13.36 -14.56
N LYS A 111 9.26 13.29 -15.89
CA LYS A 111 10.15 12.34 -16.61
C LYS A 111 11.62 12.63 -16.25
N VAL A 112 11.96 12.68 -14.96
CA VAL A 112 13.30 12.95 -14.46
C VAL A 112 13.99 11.63 -14.34
N TYR A 113 15.00 11.49 -15.18
CA TYR A 113 15.92 10.37 -15.21
C TYR A 113 16.84 10.45 -13.98
N ASP A 114 16.60 9.63 -12.95
CA ASP A 114 17.53 9.48 -11.83
C ASP A 114 18.47 8.29 -12.10
N PRO A 115 19.79 8.48 -12.13
CA PRO A 115 20.77 7.40 -12.27
C PRO A 115 20.61 6.30 -11.21
N MET A 116 20.01 6.59 -10.06
CA MET A 116 19.74 5.61 -9.01
C MET A 116 18.64 4.62 -9.41
N TYR A 117 17.66 5.02 -10.24
CA TYR A 117 16.71 4.09 -10.88
C TYR A 117 17.39 3.12 -11.86
N LEU A 118 18.56 3.45 -12.39
CA LEU A 118 19.35 2.53 -13.22
C LEU A 118 19.97 1.39 -12.41
N THR A 119 20.12 1.56 -11.09
CA THR A 119 20.75 0.53 -10.22
C THR A 119 19.78 -0.54 -9.74
N VAL A 120 18.47 -0.24 -9.71
CA VAL A 120 17.42 -1.25 -9.42
C VAL A 120 16.96 -1.86 -10.73
N ASP A 121 17.80 -2.70 -11.30
CA ASP A 121 17.41 -3.45 -12.47
C ASP A 121 16.66 -4.73 -12.05
N PHE A 122 15.33 -4.59 -11.93
CA PHE A 122 14.41 -5.72 -11.77
C PHE A 122 14.58 -6.78 -12.87
N ASN A 123 15.20 -6.46 -14.02
CA ASN A 123 15.42 -7.39 -15.11
C ASN A 123 16.57 -8.38 -14.84
N TYR A 124 17.53 -8.09 -13.94
CA TYR A 124 18.51 -9.12 -13.52
C TYR A 124 17.83 -10.24 -12.75
N SER A 125 16.75 -9.93 -12.05
CA SER A 125 15.79 -10.91 -11.55
C SER A 125 14.95 -11.41 -12.72
N ARG A 126 15.53 -12.29 -13.57
CA ARG A 126 14.85 -12.90 -14.74
C ARG A 126 13.47 -13.51 -14.44
N ASN A 127 13.16 -13.73 -13.16
CA ASN A 127 11.90 -14.32 -12.66
C ASN A 127 11.09 -13.36 -11.72
N PHE A 128 11.26 -12.04 -11.82
CA PHE A 128 10.46 -11.12 -11.00
C PHE A 128 8.97 -11.19 -11.38
N LYS A 129 8.11 -11.48 -10.41
CA LYS A 129 6.66 -11.50 -10.62
C LYS A 129 6.08 -10.10 -10.42
N ASN A 130 6.02 -9.30 -11.48
CA ASN A 130 5.36 -7.98 -11.46
C ASN A 130 3.83 -8.07 -11.52
N ASN A 131 3.24 -8.85 -10.60
CA ASN A 131 1.81 -9.01 -10.50
C ASN A 131 1.15 -7.78 -9.85
N THR A 132 -0.18 -7.72 -9.96
CA THR A 132 -0.98 -6.77 -9.17
C THR A 132 -0.90 -7.17 -7.71
N ILE A 133 -0.85 -6.19 -6.82
CA ILE A 133 -0.95 -6.37 -5.37
C ILE A 133 -1.94 -5.34 -4.80
N TYR A 134 -2.33 -5.52 -3.55
CA TYR A 134 -3.22 -4.62 -2.83
C TYR A 134 -2.42 -3.86 -1.76
N ARG A 135 -2.61 -2.54 -1.70
CA ARG A 135 -2.07 -1.67 -0.66
C ARG A 135 -3.18 -1.27 0.28
N PHE A 136 -2.91 -1.30 1.57
CA PHE A 136 -3.87 -0.94 2.60
C PHE A 136 -3.52 0.40 3.26
N LYS A 137 -4.54 1.14 3.69
CA LYS A 137 -4.42 2.36 4.51
C LYS A 137 -5.49 2.32 5.60
N GLY A 138 -5.13 2.76 6.80
CA GLY A 138 -6.08 2.93 7.89
C GLY A 138 -6.52 4.39 8.01
N PHE A 139 -7.80 4.61 8.26
CA PHE A 139 -8.36 5.92 8.58
C PHE A 139 -9.16 5.84 9.87
N VAL A 140 -9.14 6.92 10.65
CA VAL A 140 -9.91 7.05 11.88
C VAL A 140 -10.79 8.29 11.81
N ILE A 141 -12.03 8.20 12.25
CA ILE A 141 -12.89 9.38 12.44
C ILE A 141 -13.19 9.55 13.91
N GLU A 142 -12.83 10.70 14.46
CA GLU A 142 -13.09 11.01 15.87
C GLU A 142 -13.47 12.48 16.02
N SER A 143 -14.60 12.73 16.68
CA SER A 143 -15.14 14.08 16.90
C SER A 143 -15.24 14.93 15.62
N GLY A 144 -15.58 14.29 14.49
CA GLY A 144 -15.68 14.95 13.18
C GLY A 144 -14.35 15.28 12.50
N ASN A 145 -13.22 14.82 13.04
CA ASN A 145 -11.91 14.91 12.42
C ASN A 145 -11.53 13.59 11.77
N LEU A 146 -10.83 13.67 10.65
CA LEU A 146 -10.24 12.52 9.97
C LEU A 146 -8.75 12.42 10.33
N TYR A 147 -8.34 11.21 10.68
CA TYR A 147 -6.96 10.82 10.90
C TYR A 147 -6.56 9.70 9.96
N ILE A 148 -5.26 9.55 9.74
CA ILE A 148 -4.68 8.48 8.92
C ILE A 148 -3.61 7.73 9.71
N ALA A 149 -3.66 6.40 9.64
CA ALA A 149 -2.56 5.54 10.03
C ALA A 149 -1.52 5.55 8.90
N ASN A 150 -0.50 6.40 9.02
CA ASN A 150 0.50 6.62 7.96
C ASN A 150 1.65 5.61 8.00
N ASN A 151 1.72 4.76 9.01
CA ASN A 151 2.83 3.83 9.20
C ASN A 151 2.35 2.38 9.37
N TYR A 152 3.31 1.47 9.38
CA TYR A 152 3.11 0.06 9.66
C TYR A 152 3.60 -0.29 11.06
N ASN A 153 2.99 -1.32 11.65
CA ASN A 153 3.32 -1.77 12.99
C ASN A 153 4.76 -2.31 13.08
N LYS A 154 5.29 -2.42 14.30
CA LYS A 154 6.67 -2.86 14.56
C LYS A 154 7.03 -4.21 13.93
N TYR A 155 6.06 -5.14 13.81
CA TYR A 155 6.32 -6.47 13.27
C TYR A 155 6.57 -6.42 11.77
N TYR A 156 5.81 -5.60 11.04
CA TYR A 156 6.07 -5.37 9.62
C TYR A 156 7.41 -4.66 9.41
N ILE A 157 7.72 -3.65 10.22
CA ILE A 157 9.00 -2.92 10.14
C ILE A 157 10.18 -3.89 10.34
N GLU A 158 10.13 -4.75 11.35
CA GLU A 158 11.16 -5.77 11.58
C GLU A 158 11.31 -6.74 10.38
N LYS A 159 10.18 -7.18 9.81
CA LYS A 159 10.18 -8.03 8.60
C LYS A 159 10.82 -7.33 7.40
N LEU A 160 10.54 -6.04 7.22
CA LEU A 160 11.14 -5.22 6.17
C LEU A 160 12.63 -5.01 6.40
N GLU A 161 13.06 -4.65 7.60
CA GLU A 161 14.47 -4.47 7.95
C GLU A 161 15.28 -5.75 7.75
N ASN A 162 14.75 -6.89 8.18
CA ASN A 162 15.37 -8.20 7.94
C ASN A 162 15.54 -8.50 6.45
N TRP A 163 14.53 -8.15 5.63
CA TRP A 163 14.64 -8.30 4.18
C TRP A 163 15.69 -7.36 3.59
N LEU A 164 15.70 -6.08 3.99
CA LEU A 164 16.67 -5.08 3.52
C LEU A 164 18.11 -5.46 3.86
N ASN A 165 18.36 -5.95 5.08
CA ASN A 165 19.67 -6.40 5.53
C ASN A 165 20.16 -7.65 4.77
N LYS A 166 19.23 -8.57 4.45
CA LYS A 166 19.54 -9.79 3.67
C LYS A 166 19.82 -9.49 2.19
N ASN A 167 19.14 -8.49 1.62
CA ASN A 167 19.09 -8.27 0.17
C ASN A 167 19.84 -7.01 -0.30
N GLY A 168 20.50 -6.28 0.60
CA GLY A 168 21.26 -5.09 0.26
C GLY A 168 22.25 -4.68 1.34
N TYR A 169 22.80 -3.50 1.16
CA TYR A 169 23.80 -2.88 2.03
C TYR A 169 23.55 -1.38 2.14
N GLY A 170 24.14 -0.75 3.15
CA GLY A 170 23.83 0.64 3.50
C GLY A 170 22.55 0.73 4.35
N LYS A 171 22.11 1.96 4.62
CA LYS A 171 20.94 2.27 5.45
C LYS A 171 20.19 3.48 4.89
N ASP A 172 18.90 3.54 5.16
CA ASP A 172 18.03 4.67 4.83
C ASP A 172 18.19 5.09 3.35
N LEU A 173 18.37 6.39 3.11
CA LEU A 173 18.56 6.98 1.79
C LEU A 173 19.77 6.42 1.01
N TYR A 174 20.70 5.76 1.69
CA TYR A 174 21.90 5.18 1.10
C TYR A 174 21.84 3.67 0.90
N TRP A 175 20.71 3.04 1.24
CA TRP A 175 20.53 1.61 1.03
C TRP A 175 20.56 1.26 -0.47
N LYS A 176 21.28 0.20 -0.82
CA LYS A 176 21.41 -0.31 -2.18
C LYS A 176 21.20 -1.82 -2.23
N PRO A 177 20.49 -2.35 -3.24
CA PRO A 177 20.30 -3.79 -3.37
C PRO A 177 21.59 -4.49 -3.82
N TYR A 178 21.75 -5.76 -3.44
CA TYR A 178 22.68 -6.67 -4.11
C TYR A 178 22.12 -7.10 -5.47
N ASN A 179 22.99 -7.44 -6.42
CA ASN A 179 22.58 -8.02 -7.71
C ASN A 179 21.80 -9.34 -7.54
N SER A 180 21.97 -10.02 -6.40
CA SER A 180 21.29 -11.27 -6.03
C SER A 180 20.01 -11.08 -5.21
N ALA A 181 19.54 -9.84 -5.00
CA ALA A 181 18.36 -9.54 -4.20
C ALA A 181 17.12 -10.32 -4.68
N ASN A 182 16.43 -11.01 -3.77
CA ASN A 182 15.21 -11.74 -4.07
C ASN A 182 13.98 -10.83 -3.90
N TRP A 183 13.68 -10.06 -4.95
CA TRP A 183 12.54 -9.14 -4.99
C TRP A 183 11.17 -9.81 -4.87
N ASN A 184 11.05 -11.10 -5.17
CA ASN A 184 9.80 -11.83 -4.98
C ASN A 184 9.47 -12.06 -3.49
N GLU A 185 10.49 -12.09 -2.63
CA GLU A 185 10.36 -12.20 -1.16
C GLU A 185 10.13 -10.84 -0.47
N TYR A 186 10.13 -9.72 -1.22
CA TYR A 186 9.92 -8.40 -0.62
C TYR A 186 8.61 -8.38 0.16
N PRO A 187 8.63 -7.96 1.45
CA PRO A 187 7.45 -8.02 2.30
C PRO A 187 6.41 -7.00 1.87
N ILE A 188 5.27 -7.50 1.39
CA ILE A 188 4.10 -6.68 1.09
C ILE A 188 3.24 -6.59 2.37
N PRO A 189 2.89 -5.38 2.83
CA PRO A 189 2.10 -5.21 4.04
C PRO A 189 0.65 -5.64 3.80
N THR A 190 0.03 -6.19 4.83
CA THR A 190 -1.40 -6.52 4.87
C THR A 190 -2.18 -5.48 5.67
N GLU A 191 -3.49 -5.66 5.77
CA GLU A 191 -4.33 -4.84 6.65
C GLU A 191 -3.98 -4.98 8.15
N ASP A 192 -3.44 -6.12 8.57
CA ASP A 192 -3.03 -6.35 9.96
C ASP A 192 -1.71 -5.63 10.30
N ASP A 193 -0.99 -5.18 9.27
CA ASP A 193 0.26 -4.43 9.43
C ASP A 193 0.01 -2.93 9.68
N ILE A 194 -1.23 -2.45 9.67
CA ILE A 194 -1.55 -1.03 9.95
C ILE A 194 -1.23 -0.69 11.40
N ASP A 195 -0.52 0.42 11.61
CA ASP A 195 -0.25 0.96 12.95
C ASP A 195 -1.39 1.88 13.41
N TRP A 196 -2.30 1.33 14.22
CA TRP A 196 -3.42 2.08 14.78
C TRP A 196 -3.04 2.94 16.00
N ASP A 197 -1.86 2.72 16.58
CA ASP A 197 -1.40 3.47 17.76
C ASP A 197 -0.80 4.82 17.37
N ASN A 198 -0.35 4.97 16.11
CA ASN A 198 0.26 6.18 15.57
C ASN A 198 -0.54 6.74 14.39
N VAL A 199 -1.58 7.52 14.69
CA VAL A 199 -2.42 8.19 13.70
C VAL A 199 -2.13 9.70 13.61
N PHE A 200 -2.23 10.25 12.40
CA PHE A 200 -1.99 11.67 12.13
C PHE A 200 -3.28 12.37 11.76
N LEU A 201 -3.54 13.52 12.37
CA LEU A 201 -4.68 14.38 12.02
C LEU A 201 -4.50 14.89 10.58
N LEU A 202 -5.47 14.59 9.73
CA LEU A 202 -5.57 15.19 8.39
C LEU A 202 -6.34 16.50 8.46
N GLY A 203 -7.45 16.54 9.17
CA GLY A 203 -8.26 17.74 9.30
C GLY A 203 -9.71 17.44 9.64
N LYS A 204 -10.55 18.46 9.55
CA LYS A 204 -11.98 18.34 9.84
C LYS A 204 -12.73 17.83 8.61
N LEU A 205 -13.73 16.98 8.86
CA LEU A 205 -14.68 16.55 7.84
C LEU A 205 -15.64 17.70 7.48
N GLU A 206 -15.53 18.17 6.25
CA GLU A 206 -16.35 19.25 5.69
C GLU A 206 -17.35 18.70 4.66
N LYS A 207 -18.39 19.49 4.37
CA LYS A 207 -19.41 19.19 3.36
C LYS A 207 -18.96 19.62 1.98
#